data_AF-A0A0C3QHP2-F1
#
_entry.id   AF-A0A0C3QHP2-F1
#
_cell.length_a   1.000
_cell.length_b   1.000
_cell.length_c   1.000
_cell.angle_alpha   90.00
_cell.angle_beta   90.00
_cell.angle_gamma   90.00
#
_symmetry.space_group_name_H-M   'P 1'
#
loop_
_entity.id
_entity.type
_entity.pdbx_description
1 polymer ?
#
loop_
_entity_poly.entity_id
_entity_poly.type
_entity_poly.pdbx_seq_one_letter_code
_entity_poly.pdbx_strand_id
1 'polypeptide(L)'
;MGQGRNEFRRLCELLPQKLPNLELVSLGYFSNAVQEEGALELGDFRPLLQCKKMRYFHLAHPCGVALTVGEVTQLLDAWPRIKTLALRYAPYNMDASGTTHGIKWTPPTLPLSVLDILVEKAPKVKELSLILDATAPLNGTSKLGQHQFECLDELTVSLSTVSQPATVAGYLAQRSKKRFSLKFDLPDTLQGRARMRLEEEKKKWNQIAGNLRLLYDQKERLEEGFRMRMQEERARHMQELKEVMDLSFSLSQDK
;
A
#
# COMPACT_ATOMS: atom_id res chain seq x y z
N MET A 1 -23.24 -27.16 -8.41
CA MET A 1 -21.99 -26.96 -7.63
C MET A 1 -20.93 -27.82 -8.29
N GLY A 2 -19.81 -27.23 -8.70
CA GLY A 2 -18.76 -27.96 -9.39
C GLY A 2 -18.11 -29.02 -8.50
N GLN A 3 -17.60 -30.06 -9.15
CA GLN A 3 -17.03 -31.23 -8.49
C GLN A 3 -15.86 -30.87 -7.56
N GLY A 4 -15.04 -29.88 -7.93
CA GLY A 4 -13.85 -29.54 -7.16
C GLY A 4 -14.13 -28.75 -5.87
N ARG A 5 -15.16 -27.89 -5.81
CA ARG A 5 -15.57 -27.27 -4.51
C ARG A 5 -16.02 -28.33 -3.50
N ASN A 6 -16.68 -29.40 -3.96
CA ASN A 6 -17.09 -30.52 -3.09
C ASN A 6 -15.90 -31.35 -2.61
N GLU A 7 -14.93 -31.64 -3.50
CA GLU A 7 -13.70 -32.33 -3.14
C GLU A 7 -12.87 -31.51 -2.13
N PHE A 8 -12.79 -30.19 -2.33
CA PHE A 8 -12.17 -29.26 -1.38
C PHE A 8 -12.83 -29.32 0.01
N ARG A 9 -14.17 -29.22 0.08
CA ARG A 9 -14.91 -29.34 1.34
C ARG A 9 -14.64 -30.66 2.04
N ARG A 10 -14.68 -31.77 1.29
CA ARG A 10 -14.38 -33.11 1.81
C ARG A 10 -12.97 -33.21 2.37
N LEU A 11 -11.98 -32.61 1.70
CA LEU A 11 -10.61 -32.51 2.21
C LEU A 11 -10.58 -31.72 3.53
N CYS A 12 -11.23 -30.55 3.59
CA CYS A 12 -11.32 -29.75 4.81
C CYS A 12 -11.99 -30.49 5.97
N GLU A 13 -12.98 -31.35 5.71
CA GLU A 13 -13.63 -32.20 6.73
C GLU A 13 -12.71 -33.32 7.24
N LEU A 14 -11.93 -33.93 6.36
CA LEU A 14 -11.05 -35.05 6.70
C LEU A 14 -9.80 -34.62 7.48
N LEU A 15 -9.23 -33.45 7.16
CA LEU A 15 -7.97 -32.98 7.75
C LEU A 15 -8.00 -32.90 9.28
N PRO A 16 -9.00 -32.29 9.94
CA PRO A 16 -9.05 -32.24 11.41
C PRO A 16 -9.23 -33.61 12.06
N GLN A 17 -9.92 -34.54 11.39
CA GLN A 17 -10.15 -35.89 11.91
C GLN A 17 -8.87 -36.73 11.89
N LYS A 18 -8.08 -36.61 10.82
CA LYS A 18 -6.85 -37.38 10.63
C LYS A 18 -5.63 -36.70 11.26
N LEU A 19 -5.63 -35.37 11.31
CA LEU A 19 -4.52 -34.54 11.75
C LEU A 19 -5.02 -33.44 12.71
N PRO A 20 -5.49 -33.79 13.92
CA PRO A 20 -6.04 -32.80 14.86
C PRO A 20 -4.99 -31.78 15.35
N ASN A 21 -3.70 -32.12 15.25
CA ASN A 21 -2.57 -31.27 15.64
C ASN A 21 -1.94 -30.50 14.46
N LEU A 22 -2.67 -30.34 13.36
CA LEU A 22 -2.17 -29.67 12.16
C LEU A 22 -1.76 -28.22 12.47
N GLU A 23 -0.49 -27.90 12.21
CA GLU A 23 0.07 -26.55 12.39
C GLU A 23 0.17 -25.76 11.08
N LEU A 24 0.20 -26.46 9.94
CA LEU A 24 0.39 -25.87 8.63
C LEU A 24 -0.61 -26.44 7.64
N VAL A 25 -1.30 -25.54 6.93
CA VAL A 25 -2.15 -25.86 5.79
C VAL A 25 -1.82 -24.89 4.67
N SER A 26 -1.52 -25.42 3.50
CA SER A 26 -1.39 -24.65 2.27
C SER A 26 -2.21 -25.33 1.18
N LEU A 27 -3.34 -24.72 0.82
CA LEU A 27 -4.27 -25.22 -0.17
C LEU A 27 -4.28 -24.25 -1.35
N GLY A 28 -4.00 -24.76 -2.54
CA GLY A 28 -4.11 -24.02 -3.79
C GLY A 28 -5.13 -24.72 -4.69
N TYR A 29 -6.12 -23.96 -5.13
CA TYR A 29 -7.12 -24.46 -6.06
C TYR A 29 -6.69 -24.13 -7.49
N PHE A 30 -6.21 -25.15 -8.21
CA PHE A 30 -5.74 -25.03 -9.58
C PHE A 30 -6.59 -25.93 -10.47
N SER A 31 -7.83 -25.52 -10.73
CA SER A 31 -8.70 -26.23 -11.68
C SER A 31 -8.87 -25.39 -12.94
N ASN A 32 -8.86 -26.03 -14.11
CA ASN A 32 -9.20 -25.35 -15.37
C ASN A 32 -10.72 -25.20 -15.54
N ALA A 33 -11.51 -25.87 -14.71
CA ALA A 33 -12.98 -25.92 -14.78
C ALA A 33 -13.67 -24.88 -13.86
N VAL A 34 -12.93 -23.90 -13.33
CA VAL A 34 -13.42 -22.94 -12.29
C VAL A 34 -14.45 -21.93 -12.85
N GLN A 35 -14.74 -21.95 -14.16
CA GLN A 35 -15.52 -20.90 -14.82
C GLN A 35 -16.90 -20.64 -14.20
N GLU A 36 -17.48 -21.62 -13.48
CA GLU A 36 -18.78 -21.48 -12.79
C GLU A 36 -18.70 -21.43 -11.25
N GLU A 37 -17.52 -21.70 -10.65
CA GLU A 37 -17.39 -21.73 -9.20
C GLU A 37 -17.07 -20.32 -8.69
N GLY A 38 -17.98 -19.73 -7.90
CA GLY A 38 -17.76 -18.43 -7.25
C GLY A 38 -16.62 -18.44 -6.22
N ALA A 39 -16.44 -17.33 -5.50
CA ALA A 39 -15.48 -17.25 -4.41
C ALA A 39 -15.72 -18.33 -3.34
N LEU A 40 -14.65 -18.79 -2.68
CA LEU A 40 -14.78 -19.62 -1.49
C LEU A 40 -15.28 -18.78 -0.32
N GLU A 41 -16.19 -19.35 0.46
CA GLU A 41 -16.73 -18.75 1.68
C GLU A 41 -16.17 -19.48 2.90
N LEU A 42 -16.31 -18.90 4.10
CA LEU A 42 -15.85 -19.57 5.32
C LEU A 42 -16.46 -20.98 5.47
N GLY A 43 -17.72 -21.15 5.07
CA GLY A 43 -18.43 -22.43 5.11
C GLY A 43 -17.70 -23.57 4.40
N ASP A 44 -16.90 -23.27 3.36
CA ASP A 44 -16.17 -24.28 2.59
C ASP A 44 -15.01 -24.91 3.34
N PHE A 45 -14.40 -24.17 4.26
CA PHE A 45 -13.21 -24.61 5.01
C PHE A 45 -13.37 -24.48 6.54
N ARG A 46 -14.58 -24.16 7.02
CA ARG A 46 -14.93 -24.07 8.44
C ARG A 46 -14.51 -25.29 9.28
N PRO A 47 -14.53 -26.54 8.80
CA PRO A 47 -14.05 -27.67 9.58
C PRO A 47 -12.59 -27.51 10.07
N LEU A 48 -11.73 -26.79 9.33
CA LEU A 48 -10.34 -26.54 9.72
C LEU A 48 -10.19 -25.68 10.99
N LEU A 49 -11.25 -25.00 11.44
CA LEU A 49 -11.27 -24.27 12.71
C LEU A 49 -11.16 -25.16 13.95
N GLN A 50 -11.30 -26.48 13.77
CA GLN A 50 -11.06 -27.48 14.82
C GLN A 50 -9.55 -27.67 15.08
N CYS A 51 -8.67 -27.36 14.13
CA CYS A 51 -7.22 -27.46 14.28
C CYS A 51 -6.65 -26.30 15.11
N LYS A 52 -6.78 -26.37 16.45
CA LYS A 52 -6.38 -25.29 17.39
C LYS A 52 -4.88 -24.98 17.42
N LYS A 53 -4.05 -25.84 16.84
CA LYS A 53 -2.58 -25.65 16.75
C LYS A 53 -2.13 -24.97 15.46
N MET A 54 -3.06 -24.51 14.61
CA MET A 54 -2.74 -23.82 13.36
C MET A 54 -1.83 -22.61 13.60
N ARG A 55 -0.75 -22.54 12.82
CA ARG A 55 0.24 -21.46 12.79
C ARG A 55 0.41 -20.87 11.41
N TYR A 56 0.23 -21.67 10.36
CA TYR A 56 0.39 -21.26 8.97
C TYR A 56 -0.83 -21.70 8.18
N PHE A 57 -1.64 -20.75 7.72
CA PHE A 57 -2.80 -21.03 6.89
C PHE A 57 -2.69 -20.25 5.59
N HIS A 58 -2.62 -20.98 4.49
CA HIS A 58 -2.60 -20.43 3.14
C HIS A 58 -3.72 -21.07 2.32
N LEU A 59 -4.58 -20.24 1.76
CA LEU A 59 -5.63 -20.63 0.84
C LEU A 59 -5.59 -19.71 -0.37
N ALA A 60 -5.32 -20.29 -1.53
CA ALA A 60 -5.32 -19.59 -2.81
C ALA A 60 -6.44 -20.15 -3.69
N HIS A 61 -7.35 -19.29 -4.15
CA HIS A 61 -8.46 -19.69 -5.02
C HIS A 61 -8.63 -18.72 -6.20
N PRO A 62 -8.95 -19.18 -7.43
CA PRO A 62 -9.03 -18.30 -8.59
C PRO A 62 -10.05 -17.16 -8.46
N CYS A 63 -11.18 -17.44 -7.83
CA CYS A 63 -12.22 -16.44 -7.57
C CYS A 63 -12.02 -15.72 -6.22
N GLY A 64 -10.92 -16.00 -5.53
CA GLY A 64 -10.61 -15.46 -4.20
C GLY A 64 -11.40 -16.16 -3.08
N VAL A 65 -11.29 -15.58 -1.89
CA VAL A 65 -12.01 -16.00 -0.69
C VAL A 65 -12.85 -14.82 -0.20
N ALA A 66 -14.16 -14.99 -0.18
CA ALA A 66 -15.10 -14.01 0.33
C ALA A 66 -15.30 -14.23 1.83
N LEU A 67 -14.91 -13.24 2.63
CA LEU A 67 -15.11 -13.24 4.07
C LEU A 67 -15.73 -11.93 4.53
N THR A 68 -16.55 -12.05 5.56
CA THR A 68 -17.02 -10.93 6.38
C THR A 68 -16.04 -10.65 7.52
N VAL A 69 -16.15 -9.47 8.12
CA VAL A 69 -15.35 -9.07 9.29
C VAL A 69 -15.57 -10.02 10.49
N GLY A 70 -16.81 -10.47 10.71
CA GLY A 70 -17.15 -11.43 11.76
C GLY A 70 -16.54 -12.82 11.53
N GLU A 71 -16.46 -13.25 10.28
CA GLU A 71 -15.81 -14.52 9.92
C GLU A 71 -14.30 -14.46 10.12
N VAL A 72 -13.65 -13.34 9.81
CA VAL A 72 -12.22 -13.14 10.14
C VAL A 72 -12.01 -13.22 11.65
N THR A 73 -12.89 -12.62 12.45
CA THR A 73 -12.85 -12.76 13.91
C THR A 73 -12.95 -14.22 14.33
N GLN A 74 -13.88 -14.98 13.74
CA GLN A 74 -14.04 -16.41 14.00
C GLN A 74 -12.78 -17.23 13.66
N LEU A 75 -12.07 -16.88 12.57
CA LEU A 75 -10.78 -17.50 12.22
C LEU A 75 -9.72 -17.26 13.30
N LEU A 76 -9.57 -16.01 13.73
CA LEU A 76 -8.54 -15.61 14.70
C LEU A 76 -8.81 -16.20 16.09
N ASP A 77 -10.07 -16.27 16.50
CA ASP A 77 -10.48 -16.94 17.73
C ASP A 77 -10.22 -18.45 17.69
N ALA A 78 -10.36 -19.07 16.52
CA ALA A 78 -10.05 -20.49 16.34
C ALA A 78 -8.54 -20.76 16.34
N TRP A 79 -7.72 -19.82 15.88
CA TRP A 79 -6.28 -19.97 15.68
C TRP A 79 -5.47 -18.87 16.39
N PRO A 80 -5.47 -18.83 17.73
CA PRO A 80 -4.83 -17.77 18.51
C PRO A 80 -3.30 -17.70 18.39
N ARG A 81 -2.68 -18.68 17.71
CA ARG A 81 -1.22 -18.79 17.50
C ARG A 81 -0.81 -18.59 16.04
N ILE A 82 -1.70 -18.06 15.22
CA ILE A 82 -1.44 -17.86 13.79
C ILE A 82 -0.26 -16.90 13.59
N LYS A 83 0.67 -17.31 12.73
CA LYS A 83 1.86 -16.54 12.32
C LYS A 83 1.76 -16.10 10.87
N THR A 84 1.18 -16.94 10.01
CA THR A 84 0.92 -16.62 8.61
C THR A 84 -0.55 -16.89 8.31
N LEU A 85 -1.25 -15.86 7.86
CA LEU A 85 -2.62 -15.95 7.34
C LEU A 85 -2.63 -15.39 5.93
N ALA A 86 -2.78 -16.25 4.94
CA ALA A 86 -2.77 -15.87 3.53
C ALA A 86 -4.02 -16.40 2.82
N LEU A 87 -4.91 -15.48 2.47
CA LEU A 87 -6.12 -15.70 1.67
C LEU A 87 -5.94 -14.93 0.37
N ARG A 88 -5.59 -15.64 -0.69
CA ARG A 88 -5.11 -15.05 -1.95
C ARG A 88 -5.98 -15.46 -3.13
N TYR A 89 -5.88 -14.67 -4.20
CA TYR A 89 -6.22 -15.17 -5.52
C TYR A 89 -5.16 -16.20 -5.94
N ALA A 90 -5.59 -17.34 -6.47
CA ALA A 90 -4.65 -18.27 -7.09
C ALA A 90 -4.06 -17.63 -8.35
N PRO A 91 -2.74 -17.71 -8.58
CA PRO A 91 -2.15 -17.27 -9.82
C PRO A 91 -2.78 -18.10 -10.95
N TYR A 92 -3.36 -17.40 -11.92
CA TYR A 92 -3.97 -18.07 -13.06
C TYR A 92 -3.01 -18.13 -14.22
N ASN A 93 -3.13 -19.18 -15.04
CA ASN A 93 -2.53 -19.20 -16.36
C ASN A 93 -3.21 -18.12 -17.19
N MET A 94 -2.63 -16.93 -17.21
CA MET A 94 -2.97 -15.96 -18.23
C MET A 94 -2.61 -16.58 -19.58
N ASP A 95 -3.47 -16.40 -20.56
CA ASP A 95 -3.06 -16.68 -21.92
C ASP A 95 -1.88 -15.77 -22.32
N ALA A 96 -1.26 -16.05 -23.45
CA ALA A 96 -0.15 -15.23 -23.95
C ALA A 96 -0.54 -13.75 -24.18
N SER A 97 -1.84 -13.43 -24.20
CA SER A 97 -2.35 -12.07 -24.35
C SER A 97 -2.56 -11.34 -23.02
N GLY A 98 -2.39 -12.02 -21.89
CA GLY A 98 -2.62 -11.45 -20.56
C GLY A 98 -4.09 -11.34 -20.19
N THR A 99 -4.98 -12.03 -20.90
CA THR A 99 -6.43 -11.97 -20.71
C THR A 99 -6.90 -13.19 -19.92
N THR A 100 -7.57 -12.95 -18.80
CA THR A 100 -8.23 -14.02 -18.03
C THR A 100 -9.57 -14.33 -18.68
N HIS A 101 -9.58 -15.19 -19.71
CA HIS A 101 -10.83 -15.64 -20.32
C HIS A 101 -11.63 -16.51 -19.34
N GLY A 102 -12.85 -16.08 -19.00
CA GLY A 102 -13.86 -16.93 -18.36
C GLY A 102 -13.89 -16.97 -16.83
N ILE A 103 -13.07 -16.18 -16.12
CA ILE A 103 -13.15 -16.13 -14.64
C ILE A 103 -13.95 -14.92 -14.20
N LYS A 104 -15.05 -15.16 -13.49
CA LYS A 104 -15.78 -14.10 -12.82
C LYS A 104 -15.04 -13.70 -11.54
N TRP A 105 -14.14 -12.73 -11.67
CA TRP A 105 -13.44 -12.19 -10.51
C TRP A 105 -14.43 -11.60 -9.51
N THR A 106 -14.36 -12.05 -8.26
CA THR A 106 -15.18 -11.49 -7.18
C THR A 106 -14.41 -10.32 -6.57
N PRO A 107 -14.99 -9.11 -6.52
CA PRO A 107 -14.31 -7.96 -5.94
C PRO A 107 -14.05 -8.15 -4.44
N PRO A 108 -12.99 -7.55 -3.90
CA PRO A 108 -12.75 -7.50 -2.46
C PRO A 108 -13.96 -6.96 -1.74
N THR A 109 -14.42 -7.66 -0.71
CA THR A 109 -15.52 -7.24 0.16
C THR A 109 -15.05 -6.90 1.57
N LEU A 110 -13.85 -7.32 1.94
CA LEU A 110 -13.35 -7.19 3.29
C LEU A 110 -12.73 -5.80 3.49
N PRO A 111 -13.32 -4.93 4.31
CA PRO A 111 -12.83 -3.56 4.45
C PRO A 111 -11.44 -3.52 5.07
N LEU A 112 -10.65 -2.51 4.72
CA LEU A 112 -9.31 -2.29 5.31
C LEU A 112 -9.32 -2.18 6.85
N SER A 113 -10.46 -1.79 7.45
CA SER A 113 -10.66 -1.77 8.91
C SER A 113 -10.51 -3.13 9.58
N VAL A 114 -10.59 -4.25 8.84
CA VAL A 114 -10.32 -5.58 9.39
C VAL A 114 -8.92 -5.73 9.98
N LEU A 115 -7.96 -4.90 9.51
CA LEU A 115 -6.61 -4.89 10.06
C LEU A 115 -6.62 -4.54 11.55
N ASP A 116 -7.55 -3.71 12.02
CA ASP A 116 -7.65 -3.37 13.44
C ASP A 116 -7.96 -4.61 14.30
N ILE A 117 -8.84 -5.50 13.82
CA ILE A 117 -9.15 -6.78 14.50
C ILE A 117 -7.97 -7.73 14.47
N LEU A 118 -7.22 -7.77 13.36
CA LEU A 118 -6.03 -8.61 13.24
C LEU A 118 -4.94 -8.16 14.21
N VAL A 119 -4.74 -6.86 14.36
CA VAL A 119 -3.76 -6.34 15.31
C VAL A 119 -4.17 -6.67 16.75
N GLU A 120 -5.45 -6.56 17.08
CA GLU A 120 -5.96 -6.88 18.42
C GLU A 120 -5.84 -8.37 18.76
N LYS A 121 -6.31 -9.26 17.86
CA LYS A 121 -6.41 -10.70 18.13
C LYS A 121 -5.14 -11.48 17.78
N ALA A 122 -4.35 -11.00 16.83
CA ALA A 122 -3.13 -11.65 16.36
C ALA A 122 -1.95 -10.68 16.20
N PRO A 123 -1.53 -9.96 17.27
CA PRO A 123 -0.46 -8.95 17.20
C PRO A 123 0.89 -9.50 16.77
N LYS A 124 1.11 -10.81 16.91
CA LYS A 124 2.37 -11.52 16.58
C LYS A 124 2.36 -12.16 15.20
N VAL A 125 1.34 -11.92 14.39
CA VAL A 125 1.33 -12.36 12.99
C VAL A 125 2.51 -11.74 12.25
N LYS A 126 3.16 -12.55 11.42
CA LYS A 126 4.34 -12.17 10.63
C LYS A 126 4.01 -11.86 9.19
N GLU A 127 3.11 -12.66 8.63
CA GLU A 127 2.75 -12.58 7.23
C GLU A 127 1.23 -12.54 7.12
N LEU A 128 0.74 -11.46 6.52
CA LEU A 128 -0.67 -11.31 6.19
C LEU A 128 -0.79 -11.19 4.68
N SER A 129 -1.65 -12.00 4.09
CA SER A 129 -2.11 -11.78 2.73
C SER A 129 -3.61 -11.82 2.69
N LEU A 130 -4.24 -10.70 2.37
CA LEU A 130 -5.69 -10.60 2.36
C LEU A 130 -6.15 -9.83 1.12
N ILE A 131 -7.35 -10.19 0.68
CA ILE A 131 -8.08 -9.49 -0.37
C ILE A 131 -8.89 -8.40 0.33
N LEU A 132 -8.42 -7.15 0.24
CA LEU A 132 -8.98 -6.03 1.00
C LEU A 132 -9.61 -4.99 0.09
N ASP A 133 -10.76 -4.50 0.50
CA ASP A 133 -11.41 -3.34 -0.10
C ASP A 133 -10.88 -2.04 0.53
N ALA A 134 -10.20 -1.25 -0.30
CA ALA A 134 -9.68 0.07 0.06
C ALA A 134 -10.46 1.21 -0.60
N THR A 135 -11.67 0.95 -1.13
CA THR A 135 -12.56 1.99 -1.66
C THR A 135 -13.34 2.69 -0.54
N ALA A 136 -13.71 1.92 0.50
CA ALA A 136 -14.50 2.42 1.62
C ALA A 136 -13.74 3.50 2.42
N PRO A 137 -14.40 4.59 2.82
CA PRO A 137 -13.78 5.64 3.61
C PRO A 137 -13.37 5.10 4.99
N LEU A 138 -12.13 5.42 5.39
CA LEU A 138 -11.57 5.10 6.70
C LEU A 138 -12.12 6.07 7.75
N ASN A 139 -13.42 5.99 8.03
CA ASN A 139 -14.08 6.87 8.98
C ASN A 139 -13.69 6.47 10.42
N GLY A 140 -12.94 7.34 11.10
CA GLY A 140 -13.00 7.48 12.57
C GLY A 140 -12.47 6.31 13.42
N THR A 141 -11.39 5.64 13.04
CA THR A 141 -10.70 4.66 13.92
C THR A 141 -9.85 5.35 15.00
N SER A 142 -10.29 6.49 15.56
CA SER A 142 -9.50 7.33 16.47
C SER A 142 -9.22 6.70 17.84
N LYS A 143 -9.89 5.58 18.18
CA LYS A 143 -9.67 4.86 19.45
C LYS A 143 -8.80 3.59 19.32
N LEU A 144 -8.57 3.10 18.09
CA LEU A 144 -7.86 1.85 17.83
C LEU A 144 -6.35 2.02 17.59
N GLY A 145 -5.85 3.25 17.61
CA GLY A 145 -4.41 3.57 17.44
C GLY A 145 -3.49 3.07 18.57
N GLN A 146 -4.00 2.34 19.56
CA GLN A 146 -3.18 1.75 20.62
C GLN A 146 -2.55 0.42 20.22
N HIS A 147 -3.18 -0.32 19.31
CA HIS A 147 -2.71 -1.65 18.95
C HIS A 147 -1.91 -1.58 17.66
N GLN A 148 -0.72 -2.19 17.67
CA GLN A 148 0.18 -2.28 16.53
C GLN A 148 0.70 -3.71 16.40
N PHE A 149 0.90 -4.17 15.16
CA PHE A 149 1.58 -5.42 14.90
C PHE A 149 3.01 -5.37 15.47
N GLU A 150 3.35 -6.42 16.22
CA GLU A 150 4.65 -6.56 16.88
C GLU A 150 5.68 -7.19 15.95
N CYS A 151 5.23 -8.11 15.10
CA CYS A 151 6.09 -9.00 14.32
C CYS A 151 5.76 -9.01 12.83
N LEU A 152 4.91 -8.11 12.33
CA LEU A 152 4.55 -8.09 10.92
C LEU A 152 5.77 -7.76 10.07
N ASP A 153 6.18 -8.72 9.25
CA ASP A 153 7.31 -8.64 8.32
C ASP A 153 6.81 -8.35 6.89
N GLU A 154 5.66 -8.92 6.52
CA GLU A 154 5.07 -8.79 5.18
C GLU A 154 3.54 -8.63 5.23
N LEU A 155 3.03 -7.63 4.49
CA LEU A 155 1.63 -7.44 4.19
C LEU A 155 1.44 -7.50 2.68
N THR A 156 0.74 -8.52 2.21
CA THR A 156 0.27 -8.60 0.82
C THR A 156 -1.18 -8.18 0.77
N VAL A 157 -1.49 -7.19 -0.05
CA VAL A 157 -2.86 -6.70 -0.23
C VAL A 157 -3.25 -6.79 -1.69
N SER A 158 -4.31 -7.54 -1.97
CA SER A 158 -5.05 -7.41 -3.22
C SER A 158 -6.08 -6.31 -3.01
N LEU A 159 -5.73 -5.08 -3.40
CA LEU A 159 -6.60 -3.93 -3.24
C LEU A 159 -7.56 -3.78 -4.41
N SER A 160 -8.81 -3.41 -4.10
CA SER A 160 -9.67 -2.68 -5.03
C SER A 160 -9.03 -1.32 -5.39
N THR A 161 -9.58 -0.61 -6.37
CA THR A 161 -9.11 0.74 -6.73
C THR A 161 -9.04 1.62 -5.49
N VAL A 162 -7.83 2.06 -5.11
CA VAL A 162 -7.62 2.84 -3.90
C VAL A 162 -8.17 4.25 -4.11
N SER A 163 -9.22 4.60 -3.37
CA SER A 163 -9.87 5.91 -3.50
C SER A 163 -9.01 7.04 -2.91
N GLN A 164 -8.27 6.77 -1.84
CA GLN A 164 -7.41 7.74 -1.14
C GLN A 164 -6.06 7.14 -0.73
N PRO A 165 -5.07 7.10 -1.66
CA PRO A 165 -3.79 6.41 -1.42
C PRO A 165 -3.01 6.94 -0.21
N ALA A 166 -2.99 8.25 0.01
CA ALA A 166 -2.30 8.86 1.14
C ALA A 166 -2.92 8.46 2.49
N THR A 167 -4.25 8.43 2.57
CA THR A 167 -4.99 8.01 3.77
C THR A 167 -4.73 6.53 4.07
N VAL A 168 -4.79 5.67 3.05
CA VAL A 168 -4.50 4.23 3.18
C VAL A 168 -3.06 3.99 3.62
N ALA A 169 -2.09 4.70 3.03
CA ALA A 169 -0.68 4.60 3.42
C ALA A 169 -0.46 5.04 4.88
N GLY A 170 -1.03 6.18 5.29
CA GLY A 170 -0.97 6.66 6.68
C GLY A 170 -1.64 5.69 7.65
N TYR A 171 -2.78 5.12 7.26
CA TYR A 171 -3.49 4.09 8.02
C TYR A 171 -2.60 2.86 8.24
N LEU A 172 -2.02 2.31 7.17
CA LEU A 172 -1.14 1.13 7.24
C LEU A 172 0.13 1.39 8.08
N ALA A 173 0.73 2.57 7.93
CA ALA A 173 1.91 2.96 8.70
C ALA A 173 1.66 3.00 10.21
N GLN A 174 0.46 3.42 10.64
CA GLN A 174 0.11 3.48 12.06
C GLN A 174 -0.05 2.11 12.73
N ARG A 175 -0.38 1.05 11.97
CA ARG A 175 -0.66 -0.30 12.50
C ARG A 175 0.58 -1.15 12.73
N SER A 176 1.79 -0.69 12.42
CA SER A 176 3.00 -1.49 12.61
C SER A 176 4.05 -0.77 13.43
N LYS A 177 4.65 -1.49 14.38
CA LYS A 177 5.82 -1.01 15.13
C LYS A 177 7.07 -0.91 14.27
N LYS A 178 7.16 -1.72 13.22
CA LYS A 178 8.33 -1.84 12.34
C LYS A 178 7.94 -1.57 10.88
N ARG A 179 8.92 -1.19 10.06
CA ARG A 179 8.73 -1.19 8.61
C ARG A 179 8.53 -2.64 8.15
N PHE A 180 7.53 -2.86 7.32
CA PHE A 180 7.23 -4.16 6.72
C PHE A 180 7.17 -4.04 5.19
N SER A 181 7.35 -5.16 4.51
CA SER A 181 7.22 -5.22 3.06
C SER A 181 5.74 -5.17 2.66
N LEU A 182 5.36 -4.18 1.86
CA LEU A 182 4.03 -4.09 1.26
C LEU A 182 4.08 -4.68 -0.15
N LYS A 183 3.38 -5.79 -0.37
CA LYS A 183 3.22 -6.43 -1.68
C LYS A 183 1.81 -6.25 -2.22
N PHE A 184 1.69 -6.16 -3.53
CA PHE A 184 0.42 -6.11 -4.22
C PHE A 184 0.27 -7.39 -5.03
N ASP A 185 -0.74 -8.20 -4.71
CA ASP A 185 -1.12 -9.36 -5.51
C ASP A 185 -2.05 -8.87 -6.63
N LEU A 186 -1.45 -8.20 -7.61
CA LEU A 186 -2.08 -7.80 -8.87
C LEU A 186 -1.55 -8.70 -10.00
N PRO A 187 -2.38 -9.05 -10.99
CA PRO A 187 -1.93 -9.56 -12.28
C PRO A 187 -0.67 -8.85 -12.81
N ASP A 188 0.34 -9.59 -13.27
CA ASP A 188 1.61 -9.02 -13.80
C ASP A 188 1.39 -7.95 -14.88
N THR A 189 0.34 -8.11 -15.68
CA THR A 189 -0.06 -7.14 -16.71
C THR A 189 -0.55 -5.81 -16.12
N LEU A 190 -1.32 -5.87 -15.03
CA LEU A 190 -1.77 -4.68 -14.30
C LEU A 190 -0.62 -4.05 -13.51
N GLN A 191 0.25 -4.87 -12.90
CA GLN A 191 1.49 -4.40 -12.29
C GLN A 191 2.38 -3.69 -13.31
N GLY A 192 2.53 -4.26 -14.51
CA GLY A 192 3.31 -3.67 -15.60
C GLY A 192 2.78 -2.31 -16.02
N ARG A 193 1.47 -2.17 -16.23
CA ARG A 193 0.84 -0.88 -16.56
C ARG A 193 0.98 0.15 -15.43
N ALA A 194 0.76 -0.26 -14.18
CA ALA A 194 0.93 0.61 -13.02
C ALA A 194 2.40 1.07 -12.88
N ARG A 195 3.35 0.16 -13.08
CA ARG A 195 4.79 0.44 -13.06
C ARG A 195 5.21 1.40 -14.16
N MET A 196 4.68 1.24 -15.37
CA MET A 196 4.93 2.18 -16.47
C MET A 196 4.42 3.58 -16.13
N ARG A 197 3.18 3.70 -15.63
CA ARG A 197 2.63 5.00 -15.20
C ARG A 197 3.45 5.65 -14.10
N LEU A 198 3.89 4.87 -13.11
CA LEU A 198 4.74 5.37 -12.02
C LEU A 198 6.09 5.88 -12.53
N GLU A 199 6.73 5.15 -13.45
CA GLU A 199 7.98 5.60 -14.08
C GLU A 199 7.78 6.86 -14.94
N GLU A 200 6.65 6.98 -15.64
CA GLU A 200 6.29 8.21 -16.36
C GLU A 200 6.09 9.40 -15.40
N GLU A 201 5.38 9.20 -14.29
CA GLU A 201 5.22 10.25 -13.27
C GLU A 201 6.54 10.63 -12.63
N LYS A 202 7.39 9.66 -12.30
CA LYS A 202 8.73 9.89 -11.77
C LYS A 202 9.58 10.71 -12.73
N LYS A 203 9.51 10.42 -14.04
CA LYS A 203 10.17 11.24 -15.09
C LYS A 203 9.65 12.68 -15.08
N LYS A 204 8.32 12.88 -14.99
CA LYS A 204 7.71 14.22 -14.91
C LYS A 204 8.20 14.98 -13.67
N TRP A 205 8.21 14.33 -12.50
CA TRP A 205 8.70 14.94 -11.26
C TRP A 205 10.18 15.30 -11.32
N ASN A 206 11.02 14.45 -11.90
CA ASN A 206 12.44 14.77 -12.13
C ASN A 206 12.62 15.97 -13.07
N GLN A 207 11.79 16.07 -14.12
CA GLN A 207 11.81 17.22 -15.02
C GLN A 207 11.38 18.51 -14.30
N ILE A 208 10.32 18.45 -13.48
CA ILE A 208 9.87 19.58 -12.65
C ILE A 208 10.99 20.01 -11.70
N ALA A 209 11.65 19.07 -11.02
CA ALA A 209 12.77 19.37 -10.13
C ALA A 209 13.94 20.05 -10.87
N GLY A 210 14.25 19.60 -12.08
CA GLY A 210 15.25 20.24 -12.95
C GLY A 210 14.87 21.67 -13.33
N ASN A 211 13.62 21.89 -13.73
CA ASN A 211 13.12 23.23 -14.09
C ASN A 211 13.11 24.17 -12.87
N LEU A 212 12.69 23.68 -11.70
CA LEU A 212 12.72 24.46 -10.46
C LEU A 212 14.13 24.90 -10.12
N ARG A 213 15.11 24.01 -10.24
CA ARG A 213 16.53 24.35 -10.05
C ARG A 213 16.98 25.47 -10.98
N LEU A 214 16.66 25.39 -12.27
CA LEU A 214 16.98 26.44 -13.24
C LEU A 214 16.36 27.80 -12.87
N LEU A 215 15.11 27.80 -12.39
CA LEU A 215 14.45 29.02 -11.93
C LEU A 215 15.12 29.61 -10.68
N TYR A 216 15.56 28.78 -9.75
CA TYR A 216 16.33 29.24 -8.58
C TYR A 216 17.67 29.84 -8.99
N ASP A 217 18.41 29.19 -9.90
CA ASP A 217 19.69 29.70 -10.40
C ASP A 217 19.51 31.04 -11.16
N GLN A 218 18.44 31.18 -11.95
CA GLN A 218 18.11 32.43 -12.63
C GLN A 218 17.75 33.55 -11.65
N LYS A 219 16.95 33.23 -10.63
CA LYS A 219 16.59 34.17 -9.57
C LYS A 219 17.84 34.68 -8.86
N GLU A 220 18.75 33.79 -8.46
CA GLU A 220 19.99 34.15 -7.77
C GLU A 220 20.86 35.11 -8.60
N ARG A 221 21.04 34.83 -9.90
CA ARG A 221 21.78 35.71 -10.82
C ARG A 221 21.12 37.09 -10.96
N LEU A 222 19.79 37.15 -11.04
CA LEU A 222 19.07 38.41 -11.14
C LEU A 222 19.17 39.22 -9.85
N GLU A 223 19.10 38.56 -8.69
CA GLU A 223 19.27 39.19 -7.38
C GLU A 223 20.69 39.73 -7.19
N GLU A 224 21.71 38.99 -7.62
CA GLU A 224 23.10 39.45 -7.61
C GLU A 224 23.31 40.63 -8.56
N GLY A 225 22.82 40.55 -9.80
CA GLY A 225 22.88 41.66 -10.76
C GLY A 225 22.12 42.91 -10.31
N PHE A 226 21.00 42.76 -9.62
CA PHE A 226 20.29 43.87 -8.99
C PHE A 226 21.10 44.49 -7.85
N ARG A 227 21.70 43.66 -6.99
CA ARG A 227 22.55 44.10 -5.87
C ARG A 227 23.76 44.90 -6.35
N MET A 228 24.44 44.43 -7.40
CA MET A 228 25.57 45.13 -8.01
C MET A 228 25.17 46.52 -8.54
N ARG A 229 24.08 46.60 -9.33
CA ARG A 229 23.58 47.89 -9.84
C ARG A 229 23.24 48.87 -8.71
N MET A 230 22.59 48.39 -7.65
CA MET A 230 22.30 49.22 -6.47
C MET A 230 23.56 49.73 -5.77
N GLN A 231 24.64 48.94 -5.72
CA GLN A 231 25.92 49.37 -5.15
C GLN A 231 26.62 50.40 -6.04
N GLU A 232 26.64 50.19 -7.35
CA GLU A 232 27.20 51.14 -8.33
C GLU A 232 26.47 52.49 -8.29
N GLU A 233 25.14 52.47 -8.18
CA GLU A 233 24.34 53.70 -8.11
C GLU A 233 24.56 54.44 -6.79
N ARG A 234 24.65 53.73 -5.66
CA ARG A 234 25.06 54.32 -4.38
C ARG A 234 26.47 54.92 -4.43
N ALA A 235 27.41 54.25 -5.08
CA ALA A 235 28.78 54.74 -5.25
C ALA A 235 28.80 56.02 -6.11
N ARG A 236 28.03 56.06 -7.21
CA ARG A 236 27.87 57.25 -8.05
C ARG A 236 27.30 58.44 -7.28
N HIS A 237 26.21 58.25 -6.54
CA HIS A 237 25.66 59.33 -5.72
C HIS A 237 26.63 59.84 -4.64
N MET A 238 27.44 58.95 -4.05
CA MET A 238 28.49 59.34 -3.09
C MET A 238 29.63 60.10 -3.78
N GLN A 239 29.99 59.68 -4.99
CA GLN A 239 30.71 60.41 -6.05
C GLN A 239 30.31 61.89 -6.10
N GLU A 240 29.10 62.09 -6.60
CA GLU A 240 28.50 63.39 -6.88
C GLU A 240 28.40 64.27 -5.62
N LEU A 241 27.99 63.68 -4.48
CA LEU A 241 27.94 64.39 -3.20
C LEU A 241 29.31 64.93 -2.78
N LYS A 242 30.37 64.14 -2.96
CA LYS A 242 31.74 64.56 -2.63
C LYS A 242 32.18 65.73 -3.53
N GLU A 243 31.93 65.64 -4.83
CA GLU A 243 32.28 66.72 -5.78
C GLU A 243 31.53 68.02 -5.46
N VAL A 244 30.25 67.95 -5.09
CA VAL A 244 29.46 69.11 -4.65
C VAL A 244 30.02 69.72 -3.36
N MET A 245 30.42 68.87 -2.39
CA MET A 245 31.05 69.35 -1.16
C MET A 245 32.38 70.05 -1.42
N ASP A 246 33.24 69.47 -2.26
CA ASP A 246 34.55 70.04 -2.61
C ASP A 246 34.39 71.41 -3.30
N LEU A 247 33.44 71.52 -4.25
CA LEU A 247 33.11 72.79 -4.91
C LEU A 247 32.60 73.86 -3.92
N SER A 248 31.74 73.46 -2.98
CA SER A 248 31.22 74.38 -1.95
C SER A 248 32.31 74.89 -1.00
N PHE A 249 33.30 74.06 -0.72
CA PHE A 249 34.44 74.41 0.13
C PHE A 249 35.37 75.40 -0.58
N SER A 250 35.71 75.16 -1.85
CA SER A 250 36.51 76.10 -2.66
C SER A 250 35.86 77.48 -2.76
N LEU A 251 34.55 77.54 -3.03
CA LEU A 251 33.79 78.80 -3.09
C LEU A 251 33.73 79.56 -1.76
N SER A 252 33.93 78.87 -0.64
CA SER A 252 33.95 79.48 0.69
C SER A 252 35.33 80.04 1.08
N GLN A 253 36.41 79.65 0.39
CA GLN A 253 37.77 80.17 0.61
C GLN A 253 38.08 81.44 -0.19
N ASP A 254 37.33 81.71 -1.26
CA ASP A 254 37.49 82.91 -2.10
C ASP A 254 36.69 84.13 -1.59
N LYS A 255 36.11 84.05 -0.39
CA LYS A 255 35.40 85.14 0.30
C LYS A 255 36.16 85.61 1.53
#